data_AF-A0A4R5JVJ1-F1
#
_entry.id   AF-A0A4R5JVJ1-F1
#
_cell.length_a   1.000
_cell.length_b   1.000
_cell.length_c   1.000
_cell.angle_alpha   90.00
_cell.angle_beta   90.00
_cell.angle_gamma   90.00
#
_symmetry.space_group_name_H-M   'P 1'
#
loop_
_entity.id
_entity.type
_entity.pdbx_description
1 polymer ?
#
loop_
_entity_poly.entity_id
_entity_poly.type
_entity_poly.pdbx_seq_one_letter_code
_entity_poly.pdbx_strand_id
1 'polypeptide(L)'
;MIFFSKTTGGFYSESVHSGEQIPVDAVHITQEHHAELLAGQPMGLRISSDKDGYPILIEPPQLTAEQLIAIERSWRDSAVESVRWLRERHRDEVDSARPTTLTPAQSGELLDYVQALRDWPQSELFPDSQYRPEAPPWTAEHTY
;
A
#
# COMPACT_ATOMS: atom_id res chain seq x y z
N MET A 1 -7.80 29.07 21.23
CA MET A 1 -7.18 27.93 21.96
C MET A 1 -7.35 26.67 21.12
N ILE A 2 -6.45 25.69 21.22
CA ILE A 2 -6.55 24.42 20.46
C ILE A 2 -6.96 23.31 21.41
N PHE A 3 -7.87 22.45 20.94
CA PHE A 3 -8.38 21.32 21.68
C PHE A 3 -8.25 20.06 20.83
N PHE A 4 -8.15 18.91 21.47
CA PHE A 4 -8.13 17.60 20.81
C PHE A 4 -9.19 16.70 21.44
N SER A 5 -10.03 16.06 20.63
CA SER A 5 -11.01 15.06 21.10
C SER A 5 -10.53 13.66 20.76
N LYS A 6 -10.42 12.81 21.79
CA LYS A 6 -10.08 11.40 21.59
C LYS A 6 -11.18 10.62 20.85
N THR A 7 -12.44 11.04 20.99
CA THR A 7 -13.59 10.37 20.35
C THR A 7 -13.58 10.57 18.85
N THR A 8 -13.32 11.80 18.39
CA THR A 8 -13.28 12.10 16.95
C THR A 8 -11.89 11.94 16.34
N GLY A 9 -10.84 11.94 17.18
CA GLY A 9 -9.45 11.96 16.74
C GLY A 9 -9.05 13.27 16.07
N GLY A 10 -9.84 14.34 16.24
CA GLY A 10 -9.68 15.61 15.55
C GLY A 10 -9.22 16.75 16.46
N PHE A 11 -8.63 17.77 15.83
CA PHE A 11 -8.32 19.05 16.48
C PHE A 11 -9.44 20.06 16.27
N TYR A 12 -9.72 20.83 17.31
CA TYR A 12 -10.73 21.88 17.35
C TYR A 12 -10.09 23.18 17.82
N SER A 13 -10.61 24.30 17.35
CA SER A 13 -10.16 25.63 17.78
C SER A 13 -11.37 26.53 17.91
N GLU A 14 -11.45 27.30 18.98
CA GLU A 14 -12.50 28.31 19.21
C GLU A 14 -12.53 29.41 18.13
N SER A 15 -11.45 29.57 17.36
CA SER A 15 -11.43 30.50 16.22
C SER A 15 -12.18 29.98 14.98
N VAL A 16 -12.44 28.67 14.92
CA VAL A 16 -13.05 27.98 13.77
C VAL A 16 -14.34 27.26 14.16
N HIS A 17 -14.40 26.74 15.39
CA HIS A 17 -15.47 25.93 15.92
C HIS A 17 -16.18 26.66 17.04
N SER A 18 -17.50 26.69 16.96
CA SER A 18 -18.38 27.15 18.03
C SER A 18 -18.28 26.21 19.22
N GLY A 19 -18.55 26.67 20.45
CA GLY A 19 -18.48 25.82 21.65
C GLY A 19 -19.32 24.55 21.58
N GLU A 20 -20.46 24.57 20.87
CA GLU A 20 -21.32 23.39 20.64
C GLU A 20 -20.68 22.34 19.69
N GLN A 21 -19.73 22.75 18.86
CA GLN A 21 -19.01 21.87 17.93
C GLN A 21 -17.76 21.25 18.55
N ILE A 22 -17.30 21.79 19.69
CA ILE A 22 -16.16 21.25 20.43
C ILE A 22 -16.70 20.09 21.29
N PRO A 23 -16.23 18.85 21.08
CA PRO A 23 -16.66 17.72 21.88
C PRO A 23 -16.38 17.92 23.38
N VAL A 24 -17.26 17.39 24.24
CA VAL A 24 -17.12 17.49 25.70
C VAL A 24 -15.86 16.78 26.22
N ASP A 25 -15.35 15.79 25.48
CA ASP A 25 -14.12 15.06 25.80
C ASP A 25 -12.87 15.75 25.25
N ALA A 26 -13.00 16.96 24.68
CA ALA A 26 -11.88 17.66 24.10
C ALA A 26 -10.97 18.26 25.18
N VAL A 27 -9.69 17.91 25.12
CA VAL A 27 -8.65 18.41 26.03
C VAL A 27 -7.89 19.57 25.39
N HIS A 28 -7.59 20.60 26.18
CA HIS A 28 -6.83 21.75 25.71
C HIS A 28 -5.35 21.38 25.51
N ILE A 29 -4.76 21.80 24.39
CA ILE A 29 -3.33 21.63 24.11
C ILE A 29 -2.69 22.95 23.69
N THR A 30 -1.39 23.08 23.91
CA THR A 30 -0.63 24.25 23.45
C THR A 30 -0.48 24.23 21.93
N GLN A 31 -0.23 25.41 21.35
CA GLN A 31 0.00 25.54 19.92
C GLN A 31 1.29 24.81 19.50
N GLU A 32 2.29 24.79 20.37
CA GLU A 32 3.55 24.08 20.20
C GLU A 32 3.34 22.57 20.17
N HIS A 33 2.56 22.01 21.11
CA HIS A 33 2.24 20.58 21.14
C HIS A 33 1.42 20.18 19.91
N HIS A 34 0.45 21.00 19.50
CA HIS A 34 -0.27 20.79 18.25
C HIS A 34 0.66 20.75 17.03
N ALA A 35 1.62 21.67 16.94
CA ALA A 35 2.59 21.69 15.85
C ALA A 35 3.50 20.46 15.86
N GLU A 36 3.94 19.99 17.03
CA GLU A 36 4.72 18.75 17.18
C GLU A 36 3.95 17.53 16.69
N LEU A 37 2.68 17.39 17.08
CA LEU A 37 1.82 16.29 16.64
C LEU A 37 1.64 16.28 15.10
N LEU A 38 1.44 17.45 14.50
CA LEU A 38 1.32 17.56 13.04
C LEU A 38 2.65 17.29 12.33
N ALA A 39 3.78 17.65 12.93
CA ALA A 39 5.11 17.35 12.40
C ALA A 39 5.44 15.85 12.45
N GLY A 40 4.83 15.09 13.36
CA GLY A 40 5.00 13.64 13.44
C GLY A 40 4.32 12.86 12.29
N GLN A 41 3.22 13.37 11.74
CA GLN A 41 2.48 12.71 10.65
C GLN A 41 3.33 12.44 9.39
N PRO A 42 4.05 13.43 8.81
CA PRO A 42 4.92 13.17 7.65
C PRO A 42 6.11 12.25 7.98
N MET A 43 6.40 12.01 9.27
CA MET A 43 7.41 11.04 9.72
C MET A 43 6.84 9.62 9.86
N GLY A 44 5.57 9.40 9.49
CA GLY A 44 4.90 8.11 9.55
C GLY A 44 4.27 7.80 10.92
N LEU A 45 4.29 8.74 11.87
CA LEU A 45 3.63 8.58 13.16
C LEU A 45 2.14 8.88 13.04
N ARG A 46 1.34 8.23 13.88
CA ARG A 46 -0.09 8.47 13.99
C ARG A 46 -0.39 9.24 15.27
N ILE A 47 -1.24 10.26 15.15
CA ILE A 47 -1.81 10.94 16.32
C ILE A 47 -2.88 10.02 16.93
N SER A 48 -2.71 9.69 18.20
CA SER A 48 -3.65 8.91 19.01
C SER A 48 -3.88 9.63 20.35
N SER A 49 -4.61 9.01 21.26
CA SER A 49 -4.79 9.51 22.63
C SER A 49 -4.25 8.53 23.65
N ASP A 50 -3.77 9.07 24.77
CA ASP A 50 -3.47 8.29 25.97
C ASP A 50 -4.74 7.95 26.77
N LYS A 51 -4.57 7.31 27.94
CA LYS A 51 -5.66 6.93 28.85
C LYS A 51 -6.51 8.12 29.34
N ASP A 52 -5.91 9.32 29.41
CA ASP A 52 -6.56 10.53 29.91
C ASP A 52 -7.18 11.36 28.76
N GLY A 53 -6.96 10.96 27.50
CA GLY A 53 -7.46 11.62 26.30
C GLY A 53 -6.49 12.64 25.71
N TYR A 54 -5.28 12.74 26.25
CA TYR A 54 -4.25 13.64 25.74
C TYR A 54 -3.65 13.11 24.44
N PRO A 55 -3.51 13.96 23.41
CA PRO A 55 -2.96 13.51 22.14
C PRO A 55 -1.47 13.19 22.25
N ILE A 56 -1.12 12.03 21.73
CA ILE A 56 0.25 11.51 21.68
C ILE A 56 0.56 11.02 20.26
N LEU A 57 1.84 11.06 19.89
CA LEU A 57 2.33 10.38 18.70
C LEU A 57 2.64 8.93 19.03
N ILE A 58 2.10 8.01 18.24
CA ILE A 58 2.42 6.59 18.31
C ILE A 58 2.92 6.12 16.95
N GLU A 59 3.77 5.11 16.96
CA GLU A 59 4.02 4.33 15.75
C GLU A 59 2.73 3.60 15.35
N PRO A 60 2.37 3.58 14.05
CA PRO A 60 1.29 2.73 13.58
C PRO A 60 1.57 1.28 13.95
N PRO A 61 0.53 0.50 14.31
CA PRO A 61 0.72 -0.92 14.56
C PRO A 61 1.31 -1.57 13.30
N GLN A 62 2.34 -2.41 13.49
CA GLN A 62 2.89 -3.22 12.41
C GLN A 62 1.80 -4.13 11.87
N LEU A 63 1.82 -4.37 10.56
CA LEU A 63 0.91 -5.33 9.93
C LEU A 63 1.15 -6.73 10.52
N THR A 64 0.07 -7.47 10.73
CA THR A 64 0.19 -8.88 11.13
C THR A 64 0.76 -9.71 9.98
N ALA A 65 1.33 -10.87 10.31
CA ALA A 65 1.79 -11.81 9.29
C ALA A 65 0.67 -12.17 8.29
N GLU A 66 -0.56 -12.36 8.77
CA GLU A 66 -1.73 -12.65 7.93
C GLU A 66 -2.07 -11.50 6.97
N GLN A 67 -1.96 -10.24 7.44
CA GLN A 67 -2.18 -9.06 6.60
C GLN A 67 -1.11 -8.94 5.51
N LEU A 68 0.17 -9.15 5.86
CA LEU A 68 1.26 -9.17 4.89
C LEU A 68 1.05 -10.25 3.82
N ILE A 69 0.72 -11.47 4.25
CA ILE A 69 0.40 -12.59 3.36
C ILE A 69 -0.74 -12.22 2.39
N ALA A 70 -1.81 -11.59 2.89
CA ALA A 70 -2.95 -11.19 2.06
C ALA A 70 -2.56 -10.12 1.04
N ILE A 71 -1.79 -9.10 1.46
CA ILE A 71 -1.27 -8.04 0.58
C ILE A 71 -0.43 -8.64 -0.54
N GLU A 72 0.50 -9.53 -0.21
CA GLU A 72 1.42 -10.11 -1.20
C GLU A 72 0.73 -11.07 -2.17
N ARG A 73 -0.28 -11.82 -1.71
CA ARG A 73 -1.13 -12.63 -2.61
C ARG A 73 -1.90 -11.74 -3.58
N SER A 74 -2.49 -10.65 -3.08
CA SER A 74 -3.20 -9.68 -3.93
C SER A 74 -2.27 -9.00 -4.94
N TRP A 75 -1.04 -8.68 -4.53
CA TRP A 75 -0.02 -8.15 -5.44
C TRP A 75 0.35 -9.16 -6.51
N ARG A 76 0.62 -10.41 -6.13
CA ARG A 76 0.93 -11.51 -7.06
C ARG A 76 -0.18 -11.69 -8.09
N ASP A 77 -1.43 -11.73 -7.65
CA ASP A 77 -2.59 -11.88 -8.53
C ASP A 77 -2.66 -10.73 -9.55
N SER A 78 -2.41 -9.50 -9.10
CA SER A 78 -2.38 -8.31 -9.96
C SER A 78 -1.21 -8.34 -10.94
N ALA A 79 -0.04 -8.82 -10.52
CA ALA A 79 1.14 -8.96 -11.37
C ALA A 79 0.97 -10.03 -12.45
N VAL A 80 0.27 -11.14 -12.15
CA VAL A 80 -0.11 -12.15 -13.16
C VAL A 80 -1.12 -11.58 -14.14
N GLU A 81 -2.10 -10.83 -13.65
CA GLU A 81 -3.15 -10.24 -14.49
C GLU A 81 -2.60 -9.18 -15.45
N SER A 82 -1.67 -8.33 -15.01
CA SER A 82 -1.11 -7.23 -15.82
C SER A 82 -0.41 -7.72 -17.09
N VAL A 83 0.12 -8.95 -17.08
CA VAL A 83 0.81 -9.56 -18.24
C VAL A 83 -0.01 -10.62 -18.96
N ARG A 84 -1.21 -10.95 -18.48
CA ARG A 84 -2.08 -11.99 -19.05
C ARG A 84 -2.33 -11.77 -20.54
N TRP A 85 -2.77 -10.56 -20.90
CA TRP A 85 -3.12 -10.18 -22.27
C TRP A 85 -1.95 -10.34 -23.26
N LEU A 86 -0.71 -10.16 -22.80
CA LEU A 86 0.51 -10.29 -23.59
C LEU A 86 0.80 -11.74 -23.97
N ARG A 87 0.66 -12.63 -22.99
CA ARG A 87 0.74 -14.08 -23.20
C ARG A 87 -0.39 -14.58 -24.12
N GLU A 88 -1.61 -14.10 -23.93
CA GLU A 88 -2.76 -14.49 -24.74
C GLU A 88 -2.59 -14.08 -26.21
N ARG A 89 -2.19 -12.83 -26.48
CA ARG A 89 -1.90 -12.37 -27.85
C ARG A 89 -0.81 -13.19 -28.51
N HIS A 90 0.31 -13.44 -27.81
CA HIS A 90 1.39 -14.21 -28.40
C HIS A 90 0.92 -15.60 -28.82
N ARG A 91 0.10 -16.26 -27.99
CA ARG A 91 -0.51 -17.55 -28.33
C ARG A 91 -1.41 -17.43 -29.56
N ASP A 92 -2.28 -16.43 -29.62
CA ASP A 92 -3.22 -16.25 -30.72
C ASP A 92 -2.50 -15.92 -32.05
N GLU A 93 -1.40 -15.16 -32.01
CA GLU A 93 -0.53 -14.86 -33.16
C GLU A 93 0.14 -16.14 -33.69
N VAL A 94 0.68 -16.97 -32.80
CA VAL A 94 1.30 -18.26 -33.15
C VAL A 94 0.27 -19.22 -33.75
N ASP A 95 -0.88 -19.40 -33.08
CA ASP A 95 -1.94 -20.31 -33.53
C ASP A 95 -2.52 -19.89 -34.89
N SER A 96 -2.53 -18.58 -35.16
CA SER A 96 -2.97 -18.01 -36.44
C SER A 96 -1.88 -17.94 -37.51
N ALA A 97 -0.66 -18.42 -37.22
CA ALA A 97 0.52 -18.30 -38.07
C ALA A 97 0.80 -16.85 -38.55
N ARG A 98 0.55 -15.87 -37.68
CA ARG A 98 0.84 -14.44 -37.92
C ARG A 98 2.24 -14.09 -37.43
N PRO A 99 2.84 -13.00 -37.93
CA PRO A 99 4.01 -12.40 -37.30
C PRO A 99 3.71 -12.08 -35.83
N THR A 100 4.59 -12.48 -34.92
CA THR A 100 4.42 -12.28 -33.48
C THR A 100 4.91 -10.90 -33.05
N THR A 101 4.19 -10.27 -32.14
CA THR A 101 4.61 -9.01 -31.50
C THR A 101 5.83 -9.24 -30.62
N LEU A 102 5.86 -10.38 -29.90
CA LEU A 102 7.00 -10.79 -29.09
C LEU A 102 7.95 -11.70 -29.86
N THR A 103 9.23 -11.58 -29.57
CA THR A 103 10.22 -12.57 -29.96
C THR A 103 10.05 -13.86 -29.14
N PRO A 104 10.55 -15.02 -29.63
CA PRO A 104 10.53 -16.26 -28.85
C PRO A 104 11.24 -16.14 -27.49
N ALA A 105 12.34 -15.36 -27.42
CA ALA A 105 13.05 -15.11 -26.17
C ALA A 105 12.18 -14.34 -25.16
N GLN A 106 11.56 -13.24 -25.60
CA GLN A 106 10.64 -12.46 -24.74
C GLN A 106 9.43 -13.30 -24.29
N SER A 107 8.87 -14.13 -25.17
CA SER A 107 7.80 -15.05 -24.75
C SER A 107 8.28 -16.04 -23.69
N GLY A 108 9.50 -16.57 -23.81
CA GLY A 108 10.10 -17.45 -22.80
C GLY A 108 10.25 -16.75 -21.45
N GLU A 109 10.90 -15.59 -21.44
CA GLU A 109 11.10 -14.77 -20.23
C GLU A 109 9.77 -14.43 -19.54
N LEU A 110 8.72 -14.14 -20.32
CA LEU A 110 7.40 -13.86 -19.77
C LEU A 110 6.78 -15.08 -19.07
N LEU A 111 6.94 -16.27 -19.66
CA LEU A 111 6.44 -17.50 -19.06
C LEU A 111 7.20 -17.86 -17.79
N ASP A 112 8.53 -17.68 -17.79
CA ASP A 112 9.38 -17.88 -16.61
C ASP A 112 9.00 -16.92 -15.48
N TYR A 113 8.77 -15.64 -15.80
CA TYR A 113 8.28 -14.64 -14.84
C TYR A 113 6.93 -15.04 -14.22
N VAL A 114 5.94 -15.42 -15.05
CA VAL A 114 4.63 -15.85 -14.56
C VAL A 114 4.73 -17.11 -13.70
N GLN A 115 5.64 -18.02 -14.03
CA GLN A 115 5.89 -19.21 -13.23
C GLN A 115 6.52 -18.84 -11.87
N ALA A 116 7.53 -17.96 -11.86
CA ALA A 116 8.13 -17.45 -10.62
C ALA A 116 7.08 -16.78 -9.71
N LEU A 117 6.14 -16.00 -10.27
CA LEU A 117 5.02 -15.42 -9.50
C LEU A 117 4.11 -16.48 -8.87
N ARG A 118 3.91 -17.63 -9.53
CA ARG A 118 3.07 -18.72 -9.00
C ARG A 118 3.77 -19.51 -7.89
N ASP A 119 5.07 -19.68 -8.02
CA ASP A 119 5.87 -20.45 -7.07
C ASP A 119 6.24 -19.64 -5.82
N TRP A 120 6.34 -18.32 -5.95
CA TRP A 120 6.77 -17.44 -4.86
C TRP A 120 5.95 -17.58 -3.56
N PRO A 121 4.60 -17.66 -3.57
CA PRO A 121 3.82 -17.93 -2.35
C PRO A 121 4.09 -19.27 -1.65
N GLN A 122 4.82 -20.18 -2.29
CA GLN A 122 5.25 -21.47 -1.72
C GLN A 122 6.71 -21.44 -1.24
N SER A 123 7.43 -20.35 -1.50
CA SER A 123 8.82 -20.14 -1.07
C SER A 123 8.89 -19.80 0.43
N GLU A 124 10.02 -20.15 1.06
CA GLU A 124 10.36 -19.72 2.43
C GLU A 124 10.56 -18.21 2.54
N LEU A 125 10.79 -17.53 1.40
CA LEU A 125 11.00 -16.09 1.32
C LEU A 125 9.67 -15.30 1.28
N PHE A 126 8.53 -15.97 1.20
CA PHE A 126 7.22 -15.33 1.26
C PHE A 126 6.81 -15.04 2.71
N PRO A 127 6.25 -13.86 3.04
CA PRO A 127 5.76 -12.78 2.18
C PRO A 127 6.72 -11.58 2.06
N ASP A 128 8.04 -11.77 2.11
CA ASP A 128 8.97 -10.64 2.07
C ASP A 128 9.05 -10.03 0.66
N SER A 129 8.56 -8.79 0.54
CA SER A 129 8.49 -8.02 -0.69
C SER A 129 9.83 -7.85 -1.42
N GLN A 130 10.97 -7.97 -0.72
CA GLN A 130 12.30 -7.87 -1.34
C GLN A 130 12.59 -9.04 -2.29
N TYR A 131 11.87 -10.16 -2.15
CA TYR A 131 12.02 -11.35 -2.97
C TYR A 131 10.90 -11.54 -3.99
N ARG A 132 10.12 -10.48 -4.24
CA ARG A 132 9.15 -10.48 -5.34
C ARG A 132 9.86 -10.75 -6.66
N PRO A 133 9.34 -11.67 -7.49
CA PRO A 133 9.83 -11.83 -8.85
C PRO A 133 9.75 -10.50 -9.61
N GLU A 134 10.84 -10.13 -10.29
CA GLU A 134 10.92 -8.91 -11.09
C GLU A 134 10.40 -9.16 -12.51
N ALA A 135 9.57 -8.24 -13.00
CA ALA A 135 9.07 -8.30 -14.37
C ALA A 135 10.20 -8.01 -15.37
N PRO A 136 10.26 -8.72 -16.51
CA PRO A 136 11.22 -8.39 -17.56
C PRO A 136 11.06 -6.94 -18.03
N PRO A 137 12.14 -6.13 -18.15
CA PRO A 137 12.03 -4.69 -18.41
C PRO A 137 11.22 -4.32 -19.66
N TRP A 138 11.32 -5.13 -20.72
CA TRP A 138 10.60 -4.92 -21.98
C TRP A 138 9.08 -5.05 -21.84
N THR A 139 8.56 -5.66 -20.77
CA THR A 139 7.11 -5.73 -20.52
C THR A 139 6.50 -4.35 -20.28
N ALA A 140 7.29 -3.40 -19.76
CA ALA A 140 6.89 -2.01 -19.58
C ALA A 140 6.70 -1.27 -20.92
N GLU A 141 7.32 -1.74 -22.01
CA GLU A 141 7.14 -1.18 -23.35
C GLU A 141 5.78 -1.54 -23.96
N HIS A 142 5.07 -2.50 -23.35
CA HIS A 142 3.80 -3.03 -23.81
C HIS A 142 2.60 -2.66 -22.91
N THR A 143 2.72 -1.68 -22.01
CA THR A 143 1.55 -1.22 -21.22
C THR A 143 0.43 -0.68 -22.10
N TYR A 144 -0.79 -1.19 -21.89
CA TYR A 144 -2.01 -0.79 -22.59
C TYR A 144 -2.81 0.25 -21.80
#